data_AF-A0A944PA32-F1
#
_entry.id   AF-A0A944PA32-F1
#
_cell.length_a   1.000
_cell.length_b   1.000
_cell.length_c   1.000
_cell.angle_alpha   90.00
_cell.angle_beta   90.00
_cell.angle_gamma   90.00
#
_symmetry.space_group_name_H-M   'P 1'
#
loop_
_entity.id
_entity.type
_entity.pdbx_description
1 polymer ?
#
loop_
_entity_poly.entity_id
_entity_poly.type
_entity_poly.pdbx_seq_one_letter_code
_entity_poly.pdbx_strand_id
1 'polypeptide(L)'
;MLGGVTTEHVRRGILNTAVALCLTTALAHVGLVFLHVAPSNVVSQRFNSQVDAWIYPLFEQNWRLFAPDPDSVNRQISARTAHTAPDGSIEVSDWVDLTAVDTAAIRHNPLPSHTSQNMLRRSWTSYVELHGGDDLSRSDRAVMMRKYLRNIAADRMAERDGKPFENIQLRVVTLPVPAQGRADGDGGAAEAARNADTRLLPWWKVTSDA
;
A
#
# COMPACT_ATOMS: atom_id res chain seq x y z
N MET A 1 39.80 -12.89 43.49
CA MET A 1 39.38 -11.49 43.20
C MET A 1 39.76 -11.00 41.78
N LEU A 2 40.09 -11.87 40.80
CA LEU A 2 40.51 -11.44 39.44
C LEU A 2 39.45 -11.56 38.33
N GLY A 3 38.26 -12.10 38.59
CA GLY A 3 37.22 -12.33 37.56
C GLY A 3 36.29 -11.15 37.27
N GLY A 4 36.25 -10.12 38.13
CA GLY A 4 35.33 -8.98 38.01
C GLY A 4 35.81 -7.86 37.09
N VAL A 5 37.13 -7.66 36.99
CA VAL A 5 37.71 -6.57 36.19
C VAL A 5 37.62 -6.89 34.69
N THR A 6 37.85 -8.13 34.28
CA THR A 6 37.78 -8.54 32.87
C THR A 6 36.36 -8.49 32.31
N THR A 7 35.36 -8.86 33.11
CA THR A 7 33.94 -8.82 32.74
C THR A 7 33.43 -7.39 32.56
N GLU A 8 33.90 -6.44 33.37
CA GLU A 8 33.55 -5.01 33.23
C GLU A 8 34.13 -4.39 31.95
N HIS A 9 35.39 -4.68 31.62
CA HIS A 9 36.04 -4.20 30.40
C HIS A 9 35.38 -4.78 29.14
N VAL A 10 35.04 -6.07 29.16
CA VAL A 10 34.31 -6.72 28.06
C VAL A 10 32.90 -6.12 27.91
N ARG A 11 32.17 -5.93 29.01
CA ARG A 11 30.85 -5.29 28.99
C ARG A 11 30.90 -3.87 28.45
N ARG A 12 31.88 -3.06 28.86
CA ARG A 12 32.09 -1.70 28.37
C ARG A 12 32.50 -1.67 26.90
N GLY A 13 33.33 -2.62 26.46
CA GLY A 13 33.67 -2.81 25.05
C GLY A 13 32.45 -3.12 24.19
N ILE A 14 31.62 -4.08 24.61
CA ILE A 14 30.36 -4.42 23.93
C ILE A 14 29.42 -3.22 23.87
N LEU A 15 29.25 -2.51 24.99
CA LEU A 15 28.39 -1.32 25.06
C LEU A 15 28.87 -0.25 24.08
N ASN A 16 30.17 0.06 24.06
CA ASN A 16 30.74 1.05 23.17
C ASN A 16 30.55 0.69 21.70
N THR A 17 30.75 -0.59 21.33
CA THR A 17 30.50 -1.07 19.97
C THR A 17 29.03 -0.95 19.58
N ALA A 18 28.12 -1.34 20.48
CA ALA A 18 26.69 -1.21 20.24
C ALA A 18 26.29 0.26 20.04
N VAL A 19 26.78 1.17 20.89
CA VAL A 19 26.55 2.62 20.78
C VAL A 19 27.10 3.17 19.46
N ALA A 20 28.33 2.80 19.09
CA ALA A 20 28.94 3.23 17.84
C ALA A 20 28.14 2.76 16.61
N LEU A 21 27.66 1.52 16.63
CA LEU A 21 26.80 0.98 15.58
C LEU A 21 25.48 1.77 15.50
N CYS A 22 24.79 1.97 16.62
CA CYS A 22 23.55 2.72 16.67
C CYS A 22 23.71 4.16 16.15
N LEU A 23 24.77 4.86 16.58
CA LEU A 23 25.06 6.22 16.10
C LEU A 23 25.33 6.25 14.60
N THR A 24 26.11 5.29 14.10
CA THR A 24 26.43 5.18 12.67
C THR A 24 25.17 4.93 11.85
N THR A 25 24.32 4.00 12.27
CA THR A 25 23.03 3.73 11.61
C THR A 25 22.10 4.93 11.65
N ALA A 26 22.01 5.62 12.78
CA ALA A 26 21.18 6.82 12.91
C ALA A 26 21.65 7.94 11.98
N LEU A 27 22.96 8.21 11.92
CA LEU A 27 23.53 9.20 11.01
C LEU A 27 23.30 8.84 9.54
N ALA A 28 23.49 7.56 9.17
CA ALA A 28 23.19 7.07 7.83
C ALA A 28 21.70 7.26 7.48
N HIS A 29 20.79 6.90 8.39
CA HIS A 29 19.36 7.09 8.18
C HIS A 29 19.00 8.57 7.97
N VAL A 30 19.50 9.47 8.82
CA VAL A 30 19.28 10.92 8.67
C VAL A 30 19.81 11.42 7.32
N GLY A 31 21.00 10.98 6.90
CA GLY A 31 21.56 11.34 5.59
C GLY A 31 20.72 10.85 4.41
N LEU A 32 20.20 9.62 4.49
CA LEU A 32 19.34 9.04 3.45
C LEU A 32 17.97 9.74 3.41
N VAL A 33 17.38 10.06 4.56
CA VAL A 33 16.14 10.86 4.65
C VAL A 33 16.37 12.23 4.04
N PHE A 34 17.49 12.88 4.34
CA PHE A 34 17.85 14.15 3.73
C PHE A 34 17.93 14.04 2.20
N LEU A 35 18.65 13.04 1.67
CA LEU A 35 18.74 12.85 0.22
C LEU A 35 17.39 12.56 -0.46
N HIS A 36 16.46 11.94 0.27
CA HIS A 36 15.12 11.62 -0.22
C HIS A 36 14.17 12.83 -0.19
N VAL A 37 14.28 13.71 0.81
CA VAL A 37 13.41 14.91 0.95
C VAL A 37 13.98 16.11 0.19
N ALA A 38 15.30 16.20 0.05
CA ALA A 38 15.96 17.33 -0.58
C ALA A 38 15.63 17.45 -2.07
N PRO A 39 15.71 18.65 -2.66
CA PRO A 39 15.60 18.83 -4.10
C PRO A 39 16.57 17.92 -4.88
N SER A 40 16.16 17.51 -6.08
CA SER A 40 16.93 16.58 -6.91
C SER A 40 18.35 17.08 -7.15
N ASN A 41 19.34 16.23 -6.88
CA ASN A 41 20.76 16.54 -7.05
C ASN A 41 21.50 15.32 -7.62
N VAL A 42 22.77 15.50 -8.01
CA VAL A 42 23.55 14.45 -8.68
C VAL A 42 23.74 13.19 -7.82
N VAL A 43 23.82 13.36 -6.49
CA VAL A 43 23.97 12.24 -5.55
C VAL A 43 22.65 11.48 -5.42
N SER A 44 21.55 12.20 -5.19
CA SER A 44 20.23 11.57 -5.05
C SER A 44 19.80 10.88 -6.34
N GLN A 45 20.12 11.41 -7.52
CA GLN A 45 19.85 10.74 -8.80
C GLN A 45 20.70 9.47 -8.98
N ARG A 46 22.00 9.54 -8.68
CA ARG A 46 22.91 8.39 -8.87
C ARG A 46 22.61 7.24 -7.92
N PHE A 47 22.19 7.54 -6.69
CA PHE A 47 21.93 6.55 -5.65
C PHE A 47 20.44 6.41 -5.32
N ASN A 48 19.55 6.83 -6.22
CA ASN A 48 18.10 6.85 -5.96
C ASN A 48 17.59 5.46 -5.57
N SER A 49 18.03 4.40 -6.24
CA SER A 49 17.57 3.04 -5.93
C SER A 49 17.97 2.59 -4.52
N GLN A 50 19.18 2.90 -4.05
CA GLN A 50 19.64 2.56 -2.70
C GLN A 50 18.93 3.39 -1.64
N VAL A 51 18.74 4.69 -1.90
CA VAL A 51 17.98 5.58 -1.00
C VAL A 51 16.55 5.07 -0.86
N ASP A 52 15.87 4.78 -1.98
CA ASP A 52 14.49 4.33 -2.00
C ASP A 52 14.32 2.96 -1.32
N ALA A 53 15.28 2.04 -1.52
CA ALA A 53 15.27 0.75 -0.85
C ALA A 53 15.39 0.85 0.68
N TRP A 54 16.12 1.84 1.19
CA TRP A 54 16.24 2.08 2.64
C TRP A 54 15.05 2.83 3.23
N ILE A 55 14.54 3.84 2.52
CA ILE A 55 13.55 4.78 3.05
C ILE A 55 12.15 4.16 3.06
N TYR A 56 11.69 3.66 1.92
CA TYR A 56 10.29 3.33 1.77
C TYR A 56 9.76 2.13 2.59
N PRO A 57 10.57 1.19 3.13
CA PRO A 57 10.06 0.21 4.08
C PRO A 57 9.61 0.84 5.40
N LEU A 58 10.19 1.98 5.79
CA LEU A 58 9.98 2.60 7.11
C LEU A 58 9.27 3.96 7.03
N PHE A 59 9.42 4.67 5.91
CA PHE A 59 8.97 6.04 5.76
C PHE A 59 8.46 6.30 4.35
N GLU A 60 7.17 6.55 4.23
CA GLU A 60 6.51 6.97 2.99
C GLU A 60 5.99 8.40 3.19
N GLN A 61 6.39 9.33 2.32
CA GLN A 61 5.93 10.72 2.36
C GLN A 61 4.75 10.91 1.42
N ASN A 62 3.65 11.46 1.93
CA ASN A 62 2.54 11.92 1.11
C ASN A 62 2.00 13.24 1.68
N TRP A 63 2.48 14.35 1.12
CA TRP A 63 2.14 15.72 1.55
C TRP A 63 0.82 16.25 0.97
N ARG A 64 0.02 15.40 0.31
CA ARG A 64 -1.22 15.84 -0.37
C ARG A 64 -2.31 16.34 0.58
N LEU A 65 -2.15 16.23 1.89
CA LEU A 65 -3.10 16.77 2.87
C LEU A 65 -3.20 18.31 2.81
N PHE A 66 -2.14 18.98 2.35
CA PHE A 66 -2.11 20.43 2.13
C PHE A 66 -2.00 20.80 0.65
N ALA A 67 -2.35 19.88 -0.25
CA ALA A 67 -2.44 20.22 -1.66
C ALA A 67 -3.51 21.32 -1.84
N PRO A 68 -3.28 22.30 -2.73
CA PRO A 68 -4.30 23.30 -3.08
C PRO A 68 -5.62 22.64 -3.48
N ASP A 69 -5.52 21.49 -4.17
CA ASP A 69 -6.64 20.66 -4.61
C ASP A 69 -6.61 19.31 -3.88
N PRO A 70 -7.44 19.10 -2.84
CA PRO A 70 -7.56 17.80 -2.18
C PRO A 70 -8.17 16.74 -3.11
N ASP A 71 -8.00 15.46 -2.76
CA ASP A 71 -8.58 14.33 -3.51
C ASP A 71 -10.11 14.50 -3.60
N SER A 72 -10.61 14.87 -4.78
CA SER A 72 -12.03 15.16 -5.04
C SER A 72 -12.79 13.94 -5.55
N VAL A 73 -12.33 12.74 -5.19
CA VAL A 73 -12.88 11.46 -5.67
C VAL A 73 -12.93 10.43 -4.55
N ASN A 74 -14.00 9.64 -4.55
CA ASN A 74 -14.12 8.38 -3.81
C ASN A 74 -13.69 7.22 -4.72
N ARG A 75 -13.04 6.20 -4.15
CA ARG A 75 -12.60 5.03 -4.91
C ARG A 75 -13.16 3.77 -4.26
N GLN A 76 -13.94 3.03 -5.02
CA GLN A 76 -14.46 1.73 -4.63
C GLN A 76 -13.59 0.66 -5.28
N ILE A 77 -12.97 -0.20 -4.46
CA ILE A 77 -12.11 -1.29 -4.93
C ILE A 77 -12.85 -2.59 -4.70
N SER A 78 -13.15 -3.28 -5.79
CA SER A 78 -13.74 -4.61 -5.79
C SER A 78 -12.75 -5.66 -6.26
N ALA A 79 -12.93 -6.91 -5.84
CA ALA A 79 -12.20 -8.05 -6.35
C ALA A 79 -13.14 -9.16 -6.80
N ARG A 80 -12.69 -9.97 -7.74
CA ARG A 80 -13.29 -11.27 -8.08
C ARG A 80 -12.18 -12.29 -8.29
N THR A 81 -12.50 -13.55 -8.09
CA THR A 81 -11.56 -14.65 -8.22
C THR A 81 -11.91 -15.53 -9.41
N ALA A 82 -10.94 -16.30 -9.88
CA ALA A 82 -11.16 -17.35 -10.86
C ALA A 82 -10.49 -18.64 -10.39
N HIS A 83 -11.22 -19.74 -10.55
CA HIS A 83 -10.79 -21.09 -10.24
C HIS A 83 -10.91 -21.98 -11.49
N THR A 84 -9.93 -22.86 -11.71
CA THR A 84 -10.05 -23.90 -12.73
C THR A 84 -10.63 -25.17 -12.13
N ALA A 85 -11.87 -25.51 -12.52
CA ALA A 85 -12.56 -26.71 -12.06
C ALA A 85 -11.89 -28.01 -12.58
N PRO A 86 -12.18 -29.18 -11.98
CA PRO A 86 -11.57 -30.45 -12.38
C PRO A 86 -11.80 -30.85 -13.84
N ASP A 87 -12.86 -30.33 -14.47
CA ASP A 87 -13.18 -30.54 -15.89
C ASP A 87 -12.43 -29.58 -16.83
N GLY A 88 -11.58 -28.70 -16.29
CA GLY A 88 -10.81 -27.70 -17.02
C GLY A 88 -11.57 -26.41 -17.32
N SER A 89 -12.84 -26.28 -16.90
CA SER A 89 -13.60 -25.04 -17.03
C SER A 89 -13.10 -23.97 -16.05
N ILE A 90 -13.20 -22.69 -16.44
CA ILE A 90 -12.83 -21.56 -15.57
C ILE A 90 -14.12 -21.01 -14.94
N GLU A 91 -14.24 -21.15 -13.64
CA GLU A 91 -15.30 -20.55 -12.84
C GLU A 91 -14.84 -19.19 -12.32
N VAL A 92 -15.61 -18.14 -12.62
CA VAL A 92 -15.32 -16.77 -12.19
C VAL A 92 -16.36 -16.34 -11.17
N SER A 93 -15.92 -15.82 -10.03
CA SER A 93 -16.82 -15.33 -8.98
C SER A 93 -17.48 -14.00 -9.35
N ASP A 94 -18.53 -13.66 -8.61
CA ASP A 94 -19.05 -12.30 -8.59
C ASP A 94 -18.03 -11.31 -8.01
N TRP A 95 -18.26 -10.02 -8.29
CA TRP A 95 -17.49 -8.93 -7.70
C TRP A 95 -17.85 -8.74 -6.23
N VAL A 96 -16.83 -8.68 -5.39
CA VAL A 96 -16.93 -8.39 -3.96
C VAL A 96 -16.32 -7.02 -3.68
N ASP A 97 -17.05 -6.16 -2.97
CA ASP A 97 -16.56 -4.84 -2.57
C ASP A 97 -15.64 -4.93 -1.35
N LEU A 98 -14.33 -4.75 -1.57
CA LEU A 98 -13.34 -4.75 -0.50
C LEU A 98 -13.34 -3.44 0.30
N THR A 99 -13.73 -2.33 -0.33
CA THR A 99 -13.84 -1.02 0.32
C THR A 99 -15.00 -0.98 1.31
N ALA A 100 -16.09 -1.71 1.04
CA ALA A 100 -17.21 -1.84 1.97
C ALA A 100 -16.78 -2.48 3.30
N VAL A 101 -15.88 -3.47 3.27
CA VAL A 101 -15.34 -4.12 4.48
C VAL A 101 -14.59 -3.10 5.36
N ASP A 102 -13.68 -2.34 4.75
CA ASP A 102 -12.91 -1.30 5.45
C ASP A 102 -13.83 -0.19 5.98
N THR A 103 -14.81 0.24 5.17
CA THR A 103 -15.78 1.27 5.57
C THR A 103 -16.62 0.82 6.76
N ALA A 104 -17.06 -0.44 6.79
CA ALA A 104 -17.83 -0.99 7.90
C ALA A 104 -17.02 -1.03 9.20
N ALA A 105 -15.73 -1.37 9.14
CA ALA A 105 -14.84 -1.38 10.31
C ALA A 105 -14.52 0.02 10.87
N ILE A 106 -14.61 1.05 10.02
CA ILE A 106 -14.39 2.46 10.39
C ILE A 106 -15.67 3.12 10.90
N ARG A 107 -16.81 2.83 10.27
CA ARG A 107 -18.07 3.52 10.54
C ARG A 107 -18.49 3.34 12.00
N HIS A 108 -18.80 4.45 12.68
CA HIS A 108 -19.18 4.51 14.09
C HIS A 108 -18.11 3.99 15.08
N ASN A 109 -16.87 3.78 14.64
CA ASN A 109 -15.77 3.44 15.52
C ASN A 109 -14.98 4.72 15.88
N PRO A 110 -14.90 5.12 17.17
CA PRO A 110 -14.18 6.33 17.57
C PRO A 110 -12.65 6.21 17.41
N LEU A 111 -12.12 5.00 17.39
CA LEU A 111 -10.68 4.72 17.28
C LEU A 111 -10.45 3.57 16.27
N PRO A 112 -10.75 3.78 14.98
CA PRO A 112 -10.61 2.73 13.99
C PRO A 112 -9.14 2.39 13.76
N SER A 113 -8.85 1.12 13.47
CA SER A 113 -7.46 0.71 13.21
C SER A 113 -6.89 1.42 11.97
N HIS A 114 -5.60 1.75 12.00
CA HIS A 114 -4.95 2.30 10.80
C HIS A 114 -4.95 1.32 9.62
N THR A 115 -4.98 0.02 9.90
CA THR A 115 -5.11 -1.03 8.88
C THR A 115 -6.41 -0.87 8.10
N SER A 116 -7.55 -0.83 8.80
CA SER A 116 -8.87 -0.64 8.17
C SER A 116 -8.95 0.69 7.42
N GLN A 117 -8.34 1.76 7.96
CA GLN A 117 -8.37 3.09 7.33
C GLN A 117 -7.49 3.21 6.08
N ASN A 118 -6.31 2.57 6.08
CA ASN A 118 -5.25 2.96 5.16
C ASN A 118 -4.68 1.81 4.32
N MET A 119 -4.76 0.54 4.74
CA MET A 119 -4.05 -0.54 4.06
C MET A 119 -4.44 -0.64 2.58
N LEU A 120 -5.73 -0.82 2.30
CA LEU A 120 -6.23 -0.91 0.92
C LEU A 120 -6.04 0.39 0.15
N ARG A 121 -6.43 1.52 0.76
CA ARG A 121 -6.36 2.85 0.14
C ARG A 121 -4.94 3.24 -0.25
N ARG A 122 -3.95 3.03 0.64
CA ARG A 122 -2.54 3.33 0.37
C ARG A 122 -1.96 2.37 -0.65
N SER A 123 -2.21 1.07 -0.53
CA SER A 123 -1.73 0.10 -1.53
C SER A 123 -2.19 0.45 -2.95
N TRP A 124 -3.43 0.89 -3.12
CA TRP A 124 -3.94 1.39 -4.39
C TRP A 124 -3.25 2.69 -4.84
N THR A 125 -3.09 3.66 -3.93
CA THR A 125 -2.45 4.94 -4.25
C THR A 125 -1.03 4.73 -4.76
N SER A 126 -0.22 3.94 -4.04
CA SER A 126 1.15 3.63 -4.43
C SER A 126 1.19 2.77 -5.69
N TYR A 127 0.21 1.87 -5.91
CA TYR A 127 0.10 1.11 -7.16
C TYR A 127 -0.05 2.04 -8.37
N VAL A 128 -1.01 2.99 -8.32
CA VAL A 128 -1.26 3.94 -9.42
C VAL A 128 -0.06 4.85 -9.66
N GLU A 129 0.60 5.33 -8.61
CA GLU A 129 1.79 6.16 -8.72
C GLU A 129 2.94 5.45 -9.46
N LEU A 130 3.11 4.14 -9.22
CA LEU A 130 4.19 3.36 -9.80
C LEU A 130 3.87 2.77 -11.19
N HIS A 131 2.60 2.58 -11.53
CA HIS A 131 2.18 1.94 -12.79
C HIS A 131 1.57 2.92 -13.80
N GLY A 132 1.25 4.16 -13.40
CA GLY A 132 0.61 5.13 -14.29
C GLY A 132 -0.70 4.60 -14.84
N GLY A 133 -0.89 4.65 -16.16
CA GLY A 133 -2.13 4.24 -16.84
C GLY A 133 -2.13 2.83 -17.44
N ASP A 134 -1.00 2.15 -17.56
CA ASP A 134 -0.88 0.91 -18.36
C ASP A 134 -0.60 -0.36 -17.54
N ASP A 135 -0.70 -0.29 -16.21
CA ASP A 135 -0.54 -1.42 -15.27
C ASP A 135 0.82 -2.16 -15.39
N LEU A 136 1.81 -1.56 -16.09
CA LEU A 136 3.13 -2.15 -16.29
C LEU A 136 4.08 -1.83 -15.13
N SER A 137 4.62 -2.88 -14.51
CA SER A 137 5.61 -2.74 -13.42
C SER A 137 7.00 -2.49 -14.00
N ARG A 138 7.47 -1.24 -13.96
CA ARG A 138 8.77 -0.81 -14.52
C ARG A 138 9.93 -0.76 -13.51
N SER A 139 9.66 -1.09 -12.25
CA SER A 139 10.66 -1.10 -11.18
C SER A 139 10.37 -2.21 -10.18
N ASP A 140 11.39 -2.62 -9.42
CA ASP A 140 11.22 -3.61 -8.33
C ASP A 140 10.18 -3.14 -7.31
N ARG A 141 10.14 -1.83 -7.05
CA ARG A 141 9.13 -1.20 -6.21
C ARG A 141 7.71 -1.38 -6.78
N ALA A 142 7.53 -1.19 -8.08
CA ALA A 142 6.25 -1.41 -8.75
C ALA A 142 5.82 -2.89 -8.65
N VAL A 143 6.74 -3.83 -8.84
CA VAL A 143 6.48 -5.27 -8.67
C VAL A 143 6.06 -5.59 -7.23
N MET A 144 6.79 -5.05 -6.24
CA MET A 144 6.48 -5.21 -4.82
C MET A 144 5.10 -4.66 -4.48
N MET A 145 4.77 -3.45 -4.93
CA MET A 145 3.49 -2.81 -4.62
C MET A 145 2.30 -3.52 -5.30
N ARG A 146 2.49 -4.03 -6.52
CA ARG A 146 1.52 -4.92 -7.17
C ARG A 146 1.30 -6.18 -6.33
N LYS A 147 2.38 -6.84 -5.87
CA LYS A 147 2.27 -8.02 -5.00
C LYS A 147 1.53 -7.69 -3.71
N TYR A 148 1.83 -6.56 -3.08
CA TYR A 148 1.18 -6.11 -1.85
C TYR A 148 -0.33 -5.90 -2.04
N LEU A 149 -0.75 -5.13 -3.05
CA LEU A 149 -2.17 -4.91 -3.37
C LEU A 149 -2.89 -6.23 -3.69
N ARG A 150 -2.26 -7.10 -4.49
CA ARG A 150 -2.79 -8.44 -4.79
C ARG A 150 -3.00 -9.25 -3.52
N ASN A 151 -2.02 -9.28 -2.63
CA ASN A 151 -2.08 -10.08 -1.40
C ASN A 151 -3.19 -9.57 -0.46
N ILE A 152 -3.33 -8.24 -0.27
CA ILE A 152 -4.44 -7.68 0.51
C ILE A 152 -5.79 -8.14 -0.04
N ALA A 153 -5.97 -8.10 -1.36
CA ALA A 153 -7.21 -8.55 -1.99
C ALA A 153 -7.42 -10.06 -1.85
N ALA A 154 -6.37 -10.86 -2.05
CA ALA A 154 -6.43 -12.32 -1.93
C ALA A 154 -6.75 -12.76 -0.50
N ASP A 155 -6.09 -12.18 0.51
CA ASP A 155 -6.32 -12.51 1.92
C ASP A 155 -7.78 -12.27 2.31
N ARG A 156 -8.35 -11.13 1.90
CA ARG A 156 -9.76 -10.81 2.16
C ARG A 156 -10.74 -11.71 1.41
N MET A 157 -10.42 -12.10 0.19
CA MET A 157 -11.26 -13.06 -0.56
C MET A 157 -11.22 -14.45 0.09
N ALA A 158 -10.05 -14.87 0.60
CA ALA A 158 -9.89 -16.13 1.31
C ALA A 158 -10.66 -16.14 2.65
N GLU A 159 -10.59 -15.06 3.43
CA GLU A 159 -11.32 -14.91 4.70
C GLU A 159 -12.84 -14.93 4.53
N ARG A 160 -13.36 -14.45 3.39
CA ARG A 160 -14.80 -14.34 3.15
C ARG A 160 -15.46 -15.69 2.87
N ASP A 161 -14.97 -16.38 1.84
CA ASP A 161 -15.66 -17.55 1.27
C ASP A 161 -14.89 -18.86 1.51
N GLY A 162 -13.61 -18.81 1.91
CA GLY A 162 -12.76 -19.99 2.12
C GLY A 162 -12.51 -20.85 0.87
N LYS A 163 -13.02 -20.42 -0.29
CA LYS A 163 -12.90 -21.14 -1.55
C LYS A 163 -11.49 -20.97 -2.13
N PRO A 164 -10.87 -22.04 -2.67
CA PRO A 164 -9.62 -21.91 -3.38
C PRO A 164 -9.81 -21.11 -4.68
N PHE A 165 -8.78 -20.35 -5.07
CA PHE A 165 -8.72 -19.66 -6.35
C PHE A 165 -7.26 -19.49 -6.76
N GLU A 166 -6.98 -19.57 -8.06
CA GLU A 166 -5.61 -19.42 -8.57
C GLU A 166 -5.37 -18.02 -9.13
N ASN A 167 -6.43 -17.27 -9.43
CA ASN A 167 -6.32 -15.93 -9.99
C ASN A 167 -7.27 -14.95 -9.31
N ILE A 168 -6.86 -13.70 -9.25
CA ILE A 168 -7.67 -12.59 -8.75
C ILE A 168 -7.62 -11.43 -9.75
N GLN A 169 -8.75 -10.74 -9.89
CA GLN A 169 -8.86 -9.51 -10.65
C GLN A 169 -9.45 -8.42 -9.75
N LEU A 170 -8.89 -7.22 -9.84
CA LEU A 170 -9.41 -6.05 -9.16
C LEU A 170 -10.08 -5.10 -10.15
N ARG A 171 -11.11 -4.43 -9.66
CA ARG A 171 -11.79 -3.32 -10.33
C ARG A 171 -11.79 -2.13 -9.40
N VAL A 172 -11.41 -0.98 -9.91
CA VAL A 172 -11.49 0.29 -9.18
C VAL A 172 -12.46 1.21 -9.90
N VAL A 173 -13.52 1.60 -9.19
CA VAL A 173 -14.48 2.60 -9.64
C VAL A 173 -14.18 3.91 -8.92
N THR A 174 -13.81 4.94 -9.67
CA THR A 174 -13.50 6.28 -9.18
C THR A 174 -14.72 7.18 -9.38
N LEU A 175 -15.31 7.62 -8.28
CA LEU A 175 -16.53 8.43 -8.23
C LEU A 175 -16.16 9.87 -7.83
N PRO A 176 -16.51 10.90 -8.62
CA PRO A 176 -16.34 12.28 -8.21
C PRO A 176 -17.08 12.59 -6.91
N VAL A 177 -16.43 13.33 -6.00
CA VAL A 177 -17.07 13.87 -4.80
C VAL A 177 -17.89 15.09 -5.23
N PRO A 178 -19.21 15.13 -4.95
CA PRO A 178 -20.04 16.25 -5.33
C PRO A 178 -19.65 17.52 -4.56
N ALA A 179 -19.76 18.68 -5.22
CA ALA A 179 -19.52 19.97 -4.59
C ALA A 179 -20.49 20.23 -3.42
N GLN A 180 -19.98 20.90 -2.37
CA GLN A 180 -20.76 21.27 -1.18
C GLN A 180 -21.98 22.13 -1.58
N GLY A 181 -23.16 21.79 -1.05
CA GLY A 181 -24.44 22.47 -1.39
C GLY A 181 -25.23 21.85 -2.56
N ARG A 182 -24.67 20.86 -3.26
CA ARG A 182 -25.37 20.11 -4.31
C ARG A 182 -25.73 18.67 -3.91
N ALA A 183 -25.23 18.22 -2.76
CA ALA A 183 -25.41 16.86 -2.23
C ALA A 183 -26.78 16.60 -1.59
N ASP A 184 -27.62 17.63 -1.40
CA ASP A 184 -28.91 17.52 -0.71
C ASP A 184 -30.04 16.90 -1.56
N GLY A 185 -29.73 16.30 -2.71
CA GLY A 185 -30.71 15.59 -3.55
C GLY A 185 -30.15 14.41 -4.34
N ASP A 186 -31.02 13.45 -4.67
CA ASP A 186 -30.72 12.19 -5.40
C ASP A 186 -29.93 12.38 -6.72
N GLY A 187 -29.95 13.58 -7.29
CA GLY A 187 -29.22 13.92 -8.51
C GLY A 187 -27.70 13.88 -8.37
N GLY A 188 -27.14 14.17 -7.19
CA GLY A 188 -25.68 14.20 -6.99
C GLY A 188 -25.02 12.82 -7.10
N ALA A 189 -25.65 11.79 -6.50
CA ALA A 189 -25.17 10.42 -6.58
C ALA A 189 -25.31 9.84 -7.99
N ALA A 190 -26.44 10.12 -8.65
CA ALA A 190 -26.67 9.69 -10.04
C ALA A 190 -25.67 10.34 -11.02
N GLU A 191 -25.31 11.61 -10.80
CA GLU A 191 -24.32 12.32 -11.63
C GLU A 191 -22.88 11.82 -11.38
N ALA A 192 -22.50 11.58 -10.12
CA ALA A 192 -21.22 10.96 -9.80
C ALA A 192 -21.08 9.58 -10.45
N ALA A 193 -22.14 8.78 -10.47
CA ALA A 193 -22.16 7.49 -11.14
C ALA A 193 -22.02 7.60 -12.67
N ARG A 194 -22.62 8.62 -13.31
CA ARG A 194 -22.47 8.88 -14.75
C ARG A 194 -21.04 9.27 -15.14
N ASN A 195 -20.35 9.97 -14.25
CA ASN A 195 -18.98 10.43 -14.44
C ASN A 195 -17.94 9.50 -13.82
N ALA A 196 -18.33 8.27 -13.46
CA ALA A 196 -17.44 7.32 -12.83
C ALA A 196 -16.41 6.79 -13.83
N ASP A 197 -15.14 6.81 -13.45
CA ASP A 197 -14.09 6.13 -14.20
C ASP A 197 -13.90 4.71 -13.64
N THR A 198 -13.83 3.71 -14.51
CA THR A 198 -13.64 2.31 -14.10
C THR A 198 -12.35 1.75 -14.67
N ARG A 199 -11.41 1.44 -13.78
CA ARG A 199 -10.16 0.75 -14.12
C ARG A 199 -10.23 -0.72 -13.74
N LEU A 200 -10.13 -1.58 -14.75
CA LEU A 200 -9.99 -3.03 -14.57
C LEU A 200 -8.52 -3.39 -14.64
N LEU A 201 -7.99 -3.97 -13.56
CA LEU A 201 -6.61 -4.45 -13.53
C LEU A 201 -6.50 -5.79 -14.27
N PRO A 202 -5.31 -6.14 -14.78
CA PRO A 202 -5.07 -7.45 -15.36
C PRO A 202 -5.28 -8.56 -14.31
N TRP A 203 -5.60 -9.76 -14.77
CA TRP A 203 -5.65 -10.94 -13.91
C TRP A 203 -4.26 -11.22 -13.33
N TRP A 204 -4.21 -11.44 -12.02
CA TRP A 204 -2.99 -11.81 -11.33
C TRP A 204 -3.10 -13.22 -10.77
N LYS A 205 -2.08 -14.03 -11.00
CA LYS A 205 -1.93 -15.31 -10.31
C LYS A 205 -1.70 -15.06 -8.82
N VAL A 206 -2.43 -15.80 -8.01
CA VAL A 206 -2.29 -15.81 -6.55
C VAL A 206 -1.41 -17.00 -6.23
N THR A 207 -0.19 -16.71 -5.79
CA THR A 207 0.70 -17.75 -5.27
C THR A 207 0.30 -17.99 -3.83
N SER A 208 0.01 -19.24 -3.44
CA SER A 208 0.09 -19.62 -2.04
C SER A 208 1.56 -19.44 -1.65
N ASP A 209 1.87 -18.36 -0.94
CA ASP A 209 3.21 -18.19 -0.38
C ASP A 209 3.38 -19.33 0.65
N ALA A 210 4.21 -20.32 0.30
CA ALA A 210 4.52 -21.51 1.11
C ALA A 210 5.38 -21.17 2.32
#